data_AF-A0A960TVZ6-F1
#
_entry.id   AF-A0A960TVZ6-F1
#
_cell.length_a   1.000
_cell.length_b   1.000
_cell.length_c   1.000
_cell.angle_alpha   90.00
_cell.angle_beta   90.00
_cell.angle_gamma   90.00
#
_symmetry.space_group_name_H-M   'P 1'
#
loop_
_entity.id
_entity.type
_entity.pdbx_description
1 polymer ?
#
loop_
_entity_poly.entity_id
_entity_poly.type
_entity_poly.pdbx_seq_one_letter_code
_entity_poly.pdbx_strand_id
1 'polypeptide(L)'
;MLAFQELIVNAEGLGARPDAIAELLHILEEPTVEAGRLLPLVQRDIGLTSRLLRTCNSPLYGLRREVGSVREALVLMGNRSFARMAFLLCVEDVLRRDLPAYGVSKDDFWRHGLMTAIGAAHVIDRLGRPEERDRAFTAGLLHDCGKILLACDLDGL
;
A
#
# COMPACT_ATOMS: atom_id res chain seq x y z
N MET A 1 -31.43 4.49 9.07
CA MET A 1 -30.27 5.41 9.04
C MET A 1 -28.96 4.76 9.51
N LEU A 2 -28.95 3.52 10.03
CA LEU A 2 -27.73 2.77 10.37
C LEU A 2 -27.07 2.08 9.15
N ALA A 3 -27.87 1.67 8.15
CA ALA A 3 -27.39 0.94 6.97
C ALA A 3 -26.37 1.69 6.09
N PHE A 4 -26.40 3.03 6.06
CA PHE A 4 -25.46 3.82 5.24
C PHE A 4 -24.10 3.98 5.93
N GLN A 5 -24.08 4.06 7.26
CA GLN A 5 -22.83 4.09 8.03
C GLN A 5 -22.12 2.73 7.99
N GLU A 6 -22.85 1.61 8.07
CA GLU A 6 -22.28 0.26 7.90
C GLU A 6 -21.69 0.03 6.49
N LEU A 7 -22.29 0.64 5.46
CA LEU A 7 -21.77 0.61 4.08
C LEU A 7 -20.45 1.40 3.94
N ILE A 8 -20.33 2.54 4.63
CA ILE A 8 -19.10 3.35 4.65
C ILE A 8 -17.97 2.62 5.41
N VAL A 9 -18.30 1.97 6.53
CA VAL A 9 -17.34 1.18 7.32
C VAL A 9 -16.88 -0.06 6.53
N ASN A 10 -17.76 -0.75 5.80
CA ASN A 10 -17.36 -1.88 4.95
C ASN A 10 -16.54 -1.48 3.71
N ALA A 11 -16.60 -0.21 3.28
CA ALA A 11 -15.74 0.32 2.21
C ALA A 11 -14.28 0.55 2.66
N GLU A 12 -13.96 0.32 3.94
CA GLU A 12 -12.60 0.32 4.48
C GLU A 12 -11.78 -0.88 3.99
N GLY A 13 -12.44 -1.94 3.52
CA GLY A 13 -11.81 -3.18 3.03
C GLY A 13 -11.74 -3.33 1.50
N LEU A 14 -11.91 -2.24 0.73
CA LEU A 14 -11.81 -2.33 -0.73
C LEU A 14 -10.35 -2.50 -1.15
N GLY A 15 -9.91 -3.75 -1.23
CA GLY A 15 -8.65 -4.15 -1.85
C GLY A 15 -8.64 -3.84 -3.33
N ALA A 16 -7.46 -3.56 -3.87
CA ALA A 16 -7.27 -3.42 -5.31
C ALA A 16 -7.37 -4.80 -5.97
N ARG A 17 -7.83 -4.85 -7.23
CA ARG A 17 -7.92 -6.12 -7.93
C ARG A 17 -6.51 -6.66 -8.25
N PRO A 18 -6.27 -7.99 -8.16
CA PRO A 18 -4.94 -8.56 -8.42
C PRO A 18 -4.36 -8.22 -9.81
N ASP A 19 -5.22 -8.14 -10.84
CA ASP A 19 -4.82 -7.75 -12.21
C ASP A 19 -4.39 -6.29 -12.28
N ALA A 20 -5.08 -5.39 -11.57
CA ALA A 20 -4.71 -3.98 -11.50
C ALA A 20 -3.35 -3.78 -10.83
N ILE A 21 -3.01 -4.63 -9.86
CA ILE A 21 -1.71 -4.59 -9.19
C ILE A 21 -0.60 -5.14 -10.08
N ALA A 22 -0.83 -6.25 -10.79
CA ALA A 22 0.15 -6.78 -11.74
C ALA A 22 0.47 -5.74 -12.83
N GLU A 23 -0.57 -5.08 -13.38
CA GLU A 23 -0.40 -4.00 -14.35
C GLU A 23 0.36 -2.81 -13.75
N LEU A 24 0.04 -2.43 -12.50
CA LEU A 24 0.78 -1.39 -11.79
C LEU A 24 2.26 -1.74 -11.67
N LEU A 25 2.60 -2.93 -11.18
CA LEU A 25 3.99 -3.35 -10.99
C LEU A 25 4.78 -3.27 -12.29
N HIS A 26 4.16 -3.66 -13.41
CA HIS A 26 4.79 -3.55 -14.73
C HIS A 26 5.02 -2.10 -15.14
N ILE A 27 4.07 -1.19 -14.90
CA ILE A 27 4.23 0.25 -15.14
C ILE A 27 5.39 0.83 -14.31
N LEU A 28 5.64 0.29 -13.12
CA LEU A 28 6.68 0.78 -12.20
C LEU A 28 8.10 0.28 -12.51
N GLU A 29 8.24 -0.76 -13.32
CA GLU A 29 9.54 -1.21 -13.85
C GLU A 29 10.13 -0.21 -14.85
N GLU A 30 9.31 0.68 -15.39
CA GLU A 30 9.76 1.69 -16.36
C GLU A 30 10.55 2.82 -15.66
N PRO A 31 11.72 3.21 -16.19
CA PRO A 31 12.56 4.25 -15.59
C PRO A 31 11.86 5.62 -15.52
N THR A 32 10.87 5.85 -16.38
CA THR A 32 10.00 7.03 -16.41
C THR A 32 8.54 6.59 -16.39
N VAL A 33 7.94 6.54 -15.20
CA VAL A 33 6.52 6.28 -15.05
C VAL A 33 5.72 7.49 -15.52
N GLU A 34 5.09 7.42 -16.68
CA GLU A 34 4.20 8.48 -17.14
C GLU A 34 2.86 8.44 -16.40
N ALA A 35 2.43 9.59 -15.86
CA ALA A 35 1.14 9.72 -15.17
C ALA A 35 -0.05 9.32 -16.07
N GLY A 36 0.12 9.39 -17.40
CA GLY A 36 -0.87 8.97 -18.38
C GLY A 36 -1.19 7.47 -18.36
N ARG A 37 -0.28 6.61 -17.89
CA ARG A 37 -0.52 5.16 -17.78
C ARG A 37 -1.14 4.75 -16.44
N LEU A 38 -0.83 5.49 -15.37
CA LEU A 38 -1.42 5.25 -14.05
C LEU A 38 -2.88 5.70 -13.98
N LEU A 39 -3.22 6.82 -14.61
CA LEU A 39 -4.56 7.40 -14.49
C LEU A 39 -5.70 6.44 -14.92
N PRO A 40 -5.65 5.78 -16.10
CA PRO A 40 -6.69 4.84 -16.52
C PRO A 40 -6.78 3.61 -15.62
N LEU A 41 -5.64 3.11 -15.15
CA LEU A 41 -5.57 1.98 -14.23
C LEU A 41 -6.28 2.29 -12.91
N VAL A 42 -5.94 3.42 -12.30
CA VAL A 42 -6.53 3.82 -11.02
C VAL A 42 -8.01 4.13 -11.18
N GLN A 43 -8.42 4.85 -12.23
CA GLN A 43 -9.83 5.22 -12.44
C GLN A 43 -10.77 4.01 -12.61
N ARG A 44 -10.25 2.86 -13.03
CA ARG A 44 -11.04 1.64 -13.25
C ARG A 44 -11.03 0.69 -12.05
N ASP A 45 -10.23 0.99 -11.01
CA ASP A 45 -10.12 0.18 -9.80
C ASP A 45 -10.59 0.98 -8.57
N ILE A 46 -11.66 0.49 -7.94
CA ILE A 46 -12.30 1.16 -6.80
C ILE A 46 -11.39 1.14 -5.56
N GLY A 47 -10.61 0.07 -5.36
CA GLY A 47 -9.67 -0.05 -4.24
C GLY A 47 -8.52 0.94 -4.35
N LEU A 48 -7.88 1.00 -5.52
CA LEU A 48 -6.81 1.97 -5.81
C LEU A 48 -7.32 3.41 -5.73
N THR A 49 -8.48 3.71 -6.34
CA THR A 49 -9.08 5.04 -6.30
C THR A 49 -9.40 5.49 -4.88
N SER A 50 -10.09 4.65 -4.11
CA SER A 50 -10.51 5.00 -2.75
C SER A 50 -9.32 5.18 -1.82
N ARG A 51 -8.28 4.33 -1.92
CA ARG A 51 -7.05 4.49 -1.12
C ARG A 51 -6.26 5.72 -1.50
N LEU A 52 -6.12 6.02 -2.79
CA LEU A 52 -5.45 7.23 -3.27
C LEU A 52 -6.11 8.49 -2.71
N LEU A 53 -7.44 8.62 -2.90
CA LEU A 53 -8.18 9.80 -2.43
C LEU A 53 -8.14 9.94 -0.91
N ARG A 54 -8.31 8.84 -0.16
CA ARG A 54 -8.20 8.88 1.32
C ARG A 54 -6.80 9.28 1.78
N THR A 55 -5.76 8.77 1.13
CA THR A 55 -4.38 9.08 1.52
C THR A 55 -4.04 10.54 1.25
N CYS A 56 -4.41 11.08 0.08
CA CYS A 56 -4.24 12.50 -0.23
C CYS A 56 -5.03 13.43 0.71
N ASN A 57 -6.22 13.02 1.15
CA ASN A 57 -7.05 13.79 2.08
C ASN A 57 -6.70 13.54 3.56
N SER A 58 -5.69 12.73 3.86
CA SER A 58 -5.25 12.49 5.24
C SER A 58 -4.49 13.71 5.80
N PRO A 59 -4.42 13.85 7.14
CA PRO A 59 -3.66 14.93 7.78
C PRO A 59 -2.19 15.03 7.34
N LEU A 60 -1.61 13.92 6.83
CA LEU A 60 -0.25 13.86 6.30
C LEU A 60 0.03 14.93 5.22
N TYR A 61 -0.95 15.24 4.38
CA TYR A 61 -0.79 16.19 3.27
C TYR A 61 -1.17 17.64 3.65
N GLY A 62 -1.78 17.86 4.83
CA GLY A 62 -2.06 19.20 5.35
C GLY A 62 -2.91 20.08 4.43
N LEU A 63 -3.77 19.50 3.61
CA LEU A 63 -4.54 20.24 2.60
C LEU A 63 -5.64 21.07 3.25
N ARG A 64 -5.84 22.29 2.73
CA ARG A 64 -6.95 23.19 3.16
C ARG A 64 -8.29 22.87 2.50
N ARG A 65 -8.27 22.03 1.45
CA ARG A 65 -9.45 21.59 0.69
C ARG A 65 -9.31 20.12 0.34
N GLU A 66 -10.45 19.45 0.17
CA GLU A 66 -10.48 18.06 -0.26
C GLU A 66 -10.12 17.91 -1.74
N VAL A 67 -9.39 16.83 -2.04
CA VAL A 67 -9.08 16.34 -3.38
C VAL A 67 -10.18 15.40 -3.84
N GLY A 68 -10.84 15.75 -4.94
CA GLY A 68 -12.00 15.02 -5.47
C GLY A 68 -11.75 14.20 -6.73
N SER A 69 -10.56 14.30 -7.33
CA SER A 69 -10.26 13.61 -8.59
C SER A 69 -8.97 12.79 -8.53
N VAL A 70 -8.97 11.63 -9.20
CA VAL A 70 -7.81 10.73 -9.31
C VAL A 70 -6.62 11.46 -9.95
N ARG A 71 -6.86 12.27 -10.98
CA ARG A 71 -5.82 13.04 -11.67
C ARG A 71 -5.12 14.00 -10.71
N GLU A 72 -5.90 14.78 -9.95
CA GLU A 72 -5.37 15.70 -8.96
C GLU A 72 -4.60 14.97 -7.86
N ALA A 73 -5.14 13.86 -7.36
CA ALA A 73 -4.50 13.05 -6.34
C ALA A 73 -3.17 12.45 -6.81
N LEU A 74 -3.09 11.94 -8.05
CA LEU A 74 -1.84 11.43 -8.63
C LEU A 74 -0.78 12.54 -8.79
N VAL A 75 -1.19 13.75 -9.17
CA VAL A 75 -0.28 14.90 -9.26
C VAL A 75 0.23 15.30 -7.87
N LEU A 76 -0.65 15.34 -6.87
CA LEU A 76 -0.29 15.72 -5.50
C LEU A 76 0.62 14.68 -4.82
N MET A 77 0.28 13.39 -4.94
CA MET A 77 1.02 12.28 -4.32
C MET A 77 2.32 11.98 -5.07
N GLY A 78 2.29 12.09 -6.40
CA GLY A 78 3.35 11.67 -7.30
C GLY A 78 3.35 10.16 -7.57
N ASN A 79 3.77 9.80 -8.78
CA ASN A 79 3.69 8.42 -9.30
C ASN A 79 4.43 7.40 -8.42
N ARG A 80 5.63 7.73 -7.91
CA ARG A 80 6.41 6.83 -7.03
C ARG A 80 5.79 6.62 -5.65
N SER A 81 5.14 7.63 -5.09
CA SER A 81 4.46 7.46 -3.79
C SER A 81 3.18 6.66 -3.95
N PHE A 82 2.45 6.89 -5.05
CA PHE A 82 1.29 6.09 -5.42
C PHE A 82 1.66 4.62 -5.61
N ALA A 83 2.73 4.35 -6.35
CA ALA A 83 3.32 3.03 -6.54
C ALA A 83 3.51 2.27 -5.23
N ARG A 84 4.16 2.91 -4.24
CA ARG A 84 4.40 2.32 -2.92
C ARG A 84 3.11 2.04 -2.18
N MET A 85 2.15 2.98 -2.20
CA MET A 85 0.86 2.81 -1.55
C MET A 85 0.08 1.63 -2.16
N ALA A 86 0.08 1.52 -3.48
CA ALA A 86 -0.65 0.47 -4.16
C ALA A 86 0.06 -0.89 -4.08
N PHE A 87 1.39 -0.93 -3.99
CA PHE A 87 2.11 -2.12 -3.54
C PHE A 87 1.68 -2.50 -2.12
N LEU A 88 1.60 -1.53 -1.19
CA LEU A 88 1.11 -1.78 0.17
C LEU A 88 -0.26 -2.46 0.16
N LEU A 89 -1.19 -1.97 -0.66
CA LEU A 89 -2.53 -2.56 -0.80
C LEU A 89 -2.48 -4.03 -1.26
N CYS A 90 -1.57 -4.39 -2.17
CA CYS A 90 -1.41 -5.79 -2.58
C CYS A 90 -1.05 -6.69 -1.41
N VAL A 91 -0.08 -6.21 -0.65
CA VAL A 91 0.56 -7.03 0.37
C VAL A 91 -0.26 -7.00 1.65
N GLU A 92 -1.15 -6.01 1.84
CA GLU A 92 -2.07 -5.91 2.97
C GLU A 92 -2.95 -7.16 3.12
N ASP A 93 -3.55 -7.66 2.03
CA ASP A 93 -4.38 -8.88 2.06
C ASP A 93 -3.56 -10.14 2.39
N VAL A 94 -2.27 -10.14 2.05
CA VAL A 94 -1.35 -11.26 2.33
C VAL A 94 -0.83 -11.20 3.77
N LEU A 95 -0.52 -10.01 4.27
CA LEU A 95 0.10 -9.76 5.58
C LEU A 95 -0.92 -9.62 6.72
N ARG A 96 -2.17 -9.24 6.47
CA ARG A 96 -3.20 -9.18 7.52
C ARG A 96 -3.79 -10.56 7.83
N ARG A 97 -2.92 -11.48 8.19
CA ARG A 97 -3.26 -12.80 8.75
C ARG A 97 -2.80 -12.89 10.19
N ASP A 98 -3.66 -13.47 11.02
CA ASP A 98 -3.23 -13.82 12.38
C ASP A 98 -2.16 -14.90 12.26
N LEU A 99 -1.13 -14.82 13.09
CA LEU A 99 -0.04 -15.78 13.15
C LEU A 99 0.01 -16.39 14.56
N PRO A 100 -0.93 -17.28 14.92
CA PRO A 100 -1.02 -17.87 16.26
C PRO A 100 0.25 -18.61 16.66
N ALA A 101 0.86 -19.36 15.73
CA ALA A 101 2.15 -20.03 15.92
C ALA A 101 3.28 -19.09 16.38
N TYR A 102 3.19 -17.80 16.08
CA TYR A 102 4.16 -16.78 16.49
C TYR A 102 3.65 -15.89 17.64
N GLY A 103 2.40 -16.06 18.09
CA GLY A 103 1.77 -15.20 19.09
C GLY A 103 1.60 -13.75 18.62
N VAL A 104 1.50 -13.52 17.31
CA VAL A 104 1.39 -12.17 16.72
C VAL A 104 0.03 -11.99 16.05
N SER A 105 -0.65 -10.89 16.37
CA SER A 105 -1.89 -10.52 15.69
C SER A 105 -1.62 -10.03 14.27
N LYS A 106 -2.60 -10.16 13.38
CA LYS A 106 -2.52 -9.63 12.01
C LYS A 106 -2.14 -8.14 11.93
N ASP A 107 -2.65 -7.35 12.87
CA ASP A 107 -2.44 -5.90 12.89
C ASP A 107 -1.03 -5.55 13.39
N ASP A 108 -0.49 -6.29 14.36
CA ASP A 108 0.88 -6.11 14.84
C ASP A 108 1.89 -6.55 13.78
N PHE A 109 1.64 -7.66 13.10
CA PHE A 109 2.50 -8.16 12.02
C PHE A 109 2.55 -7.17 10.84
N TRP A 110 1.38 -6.70 10.40
CA TRP A 110 1.28 -5.65 9.40
C TRP A 110 2.02 -4.36 9.81
N ARG A 111 1.77 -3.87 11.03
CA ARG A 111 2.39 -2.64 11.54
C ARG A 111 3.91 -2.76 11.59
N HIS A 112 4.45 -3.91 11.99
CA HIS A 112 5.89 -4.17 12.02
C HIS A 112 6.51 -4.11 10.63
N GLY A 113 5.92 -4.80 9.64
CA GLY A 113 6.38 -4.75 8.24
C GLY A 113 6.36 -3.33 7.69
N LEU A 114 5.26 -2.60 7.90
CA LEU A 114 5.12 -1.22 7.44
C LEU A 114 6.14 -0.26 8.09
N MET A 115 6.31 -0.33 9.41
CA MET A 115 7.27 0.52 10.11
C MET A 115 8.71 0.23 9.68
N THR A 116 9.04 -1.05 9.46
CA THR A 116 10.35 -1.46 8.94
C THR A 116 10.58 -0.93 7.52
N ALA A 117 9.57 -1.00 6.64
CA ALA A 117 9.62 -0.45 5.29
C ALA A 117 9.87 1.06 5.28
N ILE A 118 9.12 1.81 6.09
CA ILE A 118 9.26 3.27 6.24
C ILE A 118 10.64 3.61 6.81
N GLY A 119 11.08 2.90 7.85
CA GLY A 119 12.38 3.10 8.47
C GLY A 119 13.53 2.84 7.50
N ALA A 120 13.49 1.74 6.76
CA ALA A 120 14.50 1.39 5.75
C ALA A 120 14.59 2.45 4.65
N ALA A 121 13.44 2.91 4.13
CA ALA A 121 13.39 3.98 3.15
C ALA A 121 13.96 5.30 3.71
N HIS A 122 13.64 5.65 4.96
CA HIS A 122 14.15 6.86 5.61
C HIS A 122 15.67 6.81 5.80
N VAL A 123 16.23 5.66 6.17
CA VAL A 123 17.69 5.47 6.28
C VAL A 123 18.35 5.67 4.92
N ILE A 124 17.81 5.10 3.85
CA ILE A 124 18.34 5.29 2.49
C ILE A 124 18.31 6.76 2.07
N ASP A 125 17.23 7.49 2.35
CA ASP A 125 17.13 8.94 2.09
C ASP A 125 18.25 9.70 2.83
N ARG A 126 18.52 9.35 4.09
CA ARG A 126 19.59 9.95 4.92
C ARG A 126 21.00 9.61 4.42
N LEU A 127 21.17 8.48 3.76
CA LEU A 127 22.46 8.05 3.17
C LEU A 127 22.72 8.67 1.79
N GLY A 128 21.78 9.44 1.24
CA GLY A 128 21.94 10.10 -0.06
C GLY A 128 21.87 9.14 -1.25
N ARG A 129 21.15 8.01 -1.11
CA ARG A 129 20.99 6.97 -2.15
C ARG A 129 19.52 6.82 -2.60
N PRO A 130 18.84 7.91 -3.03
CA PRO A 130 17.40 7.93 -3.27
C PRO A 130 16.92 6.89 -4.31
N GLU A 131 17.80 6.44 -5.21
CA GLU A 131 17.55 5.39 -6.20
C GLU A 131 17.29 4.00 -5.58
N GLU A 132 17.77 3.75 -4.36
CA GLU A 132 17.57 2.49 -3.64
C GLU A 132 16.36 2.51 -2.71
N ARG A 133 15.75 3.67 -2.52
CA ARG A 133 14.70 3.92 -1.54
C ARG A 133 13.52 2.96 -1.70
N ASP A 134 13.06 2.80 -2.94
CA ASP A 134 11.91 1.95 -3.26
C ASP A 134 12.25 0.47 -3.03
N ARG A 135 13.49 0.04 -3.32
CA ARG A 135 13.96 -1.33 -3.04
C ARG A 135 14.05 -1.60 -1.53
N ALA A 136 14.59 -0.65 -0.77
CA ALA A 136 14.68 -0.77 0.69
C ALA A 136 13.31 -0.78 1.37
N PHE A 137 12.36 0.01 0.86
CA PHE A 137 10.97 -0.03 1.31
C PHE A 137 10.37 -1.43 1.10
N THR A 138 10.49 -1.97 -0.12
CA THR A 138 9.99 -3.32 -0.45
C THR A 138 10.65 -4.39 0.41
N ALA A 139 11.97 -4.34 0.59
CA ALA A 139 12.70 -5.27 1.44
C ALA A 139 12.22 -5.20 2.89
N GLY A 140 12.05 -4.00 3.46
CA GLY A 140 11.55 -3.83 4.82
C GLY A 140 10.11 -4.32 4.99
N LEU A 141 9.25 -4.13 3.99
CA LEU A 141 7.86 -4.60 4.03
C LEU A 141 7.77 -6.13 4.02
N LEU A 142 8.62 -6.78 3.22
CA LEU A 142 8.57 -8.22 2.98
C LEU A 142 9.53 -9.04 3.85
N HIS A 143 10.41 -8.42 4.65
CA HIS A 143 11.49 -9.14 5.35
C HIS A 143 11.03 -10.32 6.21
N ASP A 144 9.81 -10.24 6.75
CA ASP A 144 9.23 -11.24 7.64
C ASP A 144 8.16 -12.12 6.96
N CYS A 145 7.99 -12.03 5.63
CA CYS A 145 6.96 -12.79 4.90
C CYS A 145 7.10 -14.31 5.04
N GLY A 146 8.31 -14.81 5.29
CA GLY A 146 8.57 -16.23 5.57
C GLY A 146 7.83 -16.76 6.80
N LYS A 147 7.51 -15.89 7.79
CA LYS A 147 6.71 -16.29 8.96
C LYS A 147 5.29 -16.70 8.58
N ILE A 148 4.71 -16.13 7.51
CA ILE A 148 3.40 -16.56 7.02
C ILE A 148 3.46 -17.98 6.49
N LEU A 149 4.48 -18.30 5.68
CA LEU A 149 4.64 -19.62 5.10
C LEU A 149 4.86 -20.69 6.18
N LEU A 150 5.71 -20.38 7.16
CA LEU A 150 6.01 -21.28 8.26
C LEU A 150 4.84 -21.44 9.22
N ALA A 151 4.02 -20.40 9.44
CA ALA A 151 2.82 -20.50 10.27
C ALA A 151 1.83 -21.53 9.72
N CYS A 152 1.66 -21.62 8.40
CA CYS A 152 0.79 -22.63 7.78
C CYS A 152 1.18 -24.07 8.14
N ASP A 153 2.48 -24.36 8.30
CA ASP A 153 2.96 -25.69 8.70
C ASP A 153 2.89 -25.91 10.22
N LEU A 154 3.02 -24.83 11.00
CA LEU A 154 3.01 -24.86 12.47
C LEU A 154 1.61 -24.86 13.08
N ASP A 155 0.62 -24.24 12.44
CA ASP A 155 -0.78 -24.21 12.90
C ASP A 155 -1.49 -25.58 12.70
N GLY A 156 -0.84 -26.52 12.00
CA GLY A 156 -1.28 -27.91 11.83
C GLY A 156 -0.69 -28.92 12.83
N LEU A 157 0.14 -28.46 13.77
CA LEU A 157 0.72 -29.22 14.88
C LEU A 157 0.00 -28.91 16.20
#